data_AF-A0AAD7EIZ4-F1
#
_entry.id   AF-A0AAD7EIZ4-F1
#
_cell.length_a   1.000
_cell.length_b   1.000
_cell.length_c   1.000
_cell.angle_alpha   90.00
_cell.angle_beta   90.00
_cell.angle_gamma   90.00
#
_symmetry.space_group_name_H-M   'P 1'
#
loop_
_entity.id
_entity.type
_entity.pdbx_description
1 polymer ?
#
loop_
_entity_poly.entity_id
_entity_poly.type
_entity_poly.pdbx_seq_one_letter_code
_entity_poly.pdbx_strand_id
1 'polypeptide(L)'
;ESYSRYPGPPGHTISTLNAPFIAPDDYVDLSQRKQIQLRFPKSQGNARAELIYGRCSNIPQPFPPRSAGFFYYHRDLDAAPLEGSIRFRVTSDNAPSSFNRGHDLLLPSGLPWQIILPQVACEKSCARLRDQLLEESSHGKTALAVS
;
A
#
# COMPACT_ATOMS: atom_id res chain seq x y z
N GLU A 1 -22.63 -2.83 28.60
CA GLU A 1 -21.82 -4.01 28.25
C GLU A 1 -20.74 -3.59 27.26
N SER A 2 -19.51 -4.04 27.50
CA SER A 2 -18.27 -3.49 26.94
C SER A 2 -17.80 -4.29 25.72
N TYR A 3 -18.13 -3.82 24.51
CA TYR A 3 -17.60 -4.40 23.27
C TYR A 3 -16.30 -3.69 22.84
N SER A 4 -15.16 -4.03 23.45
CA SER A 4 -13.84 -3.84 22.82
C SER A 4 -12.74 -4.54 23.63
N ARG A 5 -12.41 -5.78 23.26
CA ARG A 5 -11.16 -6.45 23.64
C ARG A 5 -10.59 -7.35 22.54
N TYR A 6 -10.91 -7.06 21.27
CA TYR A 6 -10.09 -7.58 20.19
C TYR A 6 -9.05 -6.53 19.87
N PRO A 7 -7.74 -6.78 20.08
CA PRO A 7 -6.74 -5.94 19.45
C PRO A 7 -7.07 -5.95 17.96
N GLY A 8 -7.34 -4.77 17.40
CA GLY A 8 -7.51 -4.63 15.95
C GLY A 8 -6.35 -5.31 15.22
N PRO A 9 -6.55 -5.77 13.97
CA PRO A 9 -5.55 -6.58 13.27
C PRO A 9 -4.16 -5.97 13.43
N PRO A 10 -3.13 -6.76 13.81
CA PRO A 10 -1.79 -6.23 14.01
C PRO A 10 -1.38 -5.49 12.74
N GLY A 11 -1.20 -4.17 12.87
CA GLY A 11 -0.75 -3.37 11.74
C GLY A 11 0.64 -3.79 11.32
N HIS A 12 0.86 -3.94 10.03
CA HIS A 12 2.16 -4.25 9.46
C HIS A 12 2.94 -2.96 9.27
N THR A 13 4.20 -2.99 9.68
CA THR A 13 5.09 -1.84 9.52
C THR A 13 5.86 -2.03 8.22
N ILE A 14 5.80 -1.05 7.34
CA ILE A 14 6.66 -1.00 6.15
C ILE A 14 7.46 0.30 6.19
N SER A 15 8.68 0.26 5.68
CA SER A 15 9.67 1.32 5.74
C SER A 15 9.58 2.27 4.55
N THR A 16 9.10 1.79 3.39
CA THR A 16 9.04 2.58 2.17
C THR A 16 7.93 2.16 1.20
N LEU A 17 7.48 3.09 0.35
CA LEU A 17 6.69 2.83 -0.85
C LEU A 17 7.55 2.89 -2.12
N ASN A 18 8.86 3.11 -2.00
CA ASN A 18 9.73 3.26 -3.15
C ASN A 18 10.36 1.92 -3.56
N ALA A 19 9.98 1.42 -4.73
CA ALA A 19 10.35 0.08 -5.20
C ALA A 19 11.87 -0.24 -5.14
N PRO A 20 12.80 0.65 -5.49
CA PRO A 20 14.24 0.37 -5.42
C PRO A 20 14.79 0.26 -3.98
N PHE A 21 14.03 0.66 -2.96
CA PHE A 21 14.47 0.70 -1.56
C PHE A 21 13.71 -0.27 -0.65
N ILE A 22 12.85 -1.12 -1.21
CA ILE A 22 12.13 -2.13 -0.43
C ILE A 22 13.12 -3.08 0.26
N ALA A 23 12.83 -3.39 1.53
CA ALA A 23 13.56 -4.31 2.37
C ALA A 23 12.77 -5.59 2.61
N PRO A 24 13.40 -6.70 3.04
CA PRO A 24 12.69 -7.93 3.37
C PRO A 24 11.58 -7.76 4.41
N ASP A 25 11.74 -6.82 5.35
CA ASP A 25 10.77 -6.53 6.40
C ASP A 25 9.52 -5.78 5.87
N ASP A 26 9.57 -5.23 4.65
CA ASP A 26 8.43 -4.60 3.99
C ASP A 26 7.47 -5.63 3.37
N TYR A 27 7.80 -6.92 3.46
CA TYR A 27 7.00 -8.01 2.92
C TYR A 27 5.73 -8.23 3.76
N VAL A 28 4.59 -8.23 3.08
CA VAL A 28 3.27 -8.34 3.71
C VAL A 28 2.50 -9.49 3.09
N ASP A 29 1.94 -10.38 3.92
CA ASP A 29 0.95 -11.36 3.48
C ASP A 29 -0.48 -10.83 3.68
N LEU A 30 -1.15 -10.53 2.57
CA LEU A 30 -2.54 -10.08 2.54
C LEU A 30 -3.54 -11.23 2.44
N SER A 31 -3.10 -12.45 2.15
CA SER A 31 -3.95 -13.58 1.77
C SER A 31 -5.14 -13.76 2.71
N GLN A 32 -6.35 -13.73 2.15
CA GLN A 32 -7.63 -13.93 2.85
C GLN A 32 -7.97 -12.90 3.93
N ARG A 33 -7.16 -11.85 4.10
CA ARG A 33 -7.49 -10.74 5.00
C ARG A 33 -8.57 -9.87 4.35
N LYS A 34 -9.53 -9.37 5.12
CA LYS A 34 -10.52 -8.39 4.62
C LYS A 34 -10.01 -6.95 4.65
N GLN A 35 -8.99 -6.72 5.45
CA GLN A 35 -8.43 -5.41 5.73
C GLN A 35 -7.00 -5.57 6.24
N ILE A 36 -6.16 -4.58 5.94
CA ILE A 36 -4.86 -4.43 6.55
C ILE A 36 -4.65 -3.00 7.04
N GLN A 37 -3.89 -2.86 8.12
CA GLN A 37 -3.44 -1.58 8.64
C GLN A 37 -1.93 -1.48 8.40
N LEU A 38 -1.49 -0.45 7.68
CA LEU A 38 -0.07 -0.16 7.52
C LEU A 38 0.40 0.92 8.48
N ARG A 39 1.63 0.76 8.97
CA ARG A 39 2.38 1.74 9.75
C ARG A 39 3.68 2.08 9.03
N PHE A 40 4.12 3.31 9.21
CA PHE A 40 5.41 3.78 8.71
C PHE A 40 6.24 4.27 9.91
N PRO A 41 7.47 3.74 10.12
CA PRO A 41 8.27 4.01 11.32
C PRO A 41 8.58 5.49 11.55
N LYS A 42 8.73 6.26 10.46
CA LYS A 42 9.20 7.65 10.50
C LYS A 42 8.07 8.67 10.58
N SER A 43 6.83 8.22 10.37
CA SER A 43 5.68 9.13 10.41
C SER A 43 5.37 9.54 11.85
N GLN A 44 5.21 10.84 12.11
CA GLN A 44 4.79 11.31 13.42
C GLN A 44 3.34 10.86 13.73
N GLY A 45 3.15 10.13 14.83
CA GLY A 45 1.85 9.72 15.36
C GLY A 45 1.48 8.25 15.15
N ASN A 46 0.41 7.80 15.83
CA ASN A 46 -0.09 6.41 15.78
C ASN A 46 -1.07 6.13 14.62
N ALA A 47 -1.19 7.06 13.67
CA ALA A 47 -2.11 6.96 12.54
C ALA A 47 -1.72 5.81 11.61
N ARG A 48 -2.71 5.12 11.05
CA ARG A 48 -2.55 3.92 10.22
C ARG A 48 -3.25 4.12 8.90
N ALA A 49 -2.66 3.61 7.83
CA ALA A 49 -3.34 3.51 6.55
C ALA A 49 -4.18 2.23 6.55
N GLU A 50 -5.48 2.35 6.40
CA GLU A 50 -6.38 1.21 6.28
C GLU A 50 -6.60 0.87 4.81
N LEU A 51 -6.28 -0.36 4.42
CA LEU A 51 -6.39 -0.82 3.04
C LEU A 51 -7.29 -2.05 2.95
N ILE A 52 -8.10 -2.09 1.89
CA ILE A 52 -9.01 -3.19 1.57
C ILE A 52 -8.83 -3.60 0.11
N TYR A 53 -9.12 -4.85 -0.21
CA TYR A 53 -9.06 -5.33 -1.59
C TYR A 53 -10.11 -4.67 -2.49
N GLY A 54 -11.33 -4.55 -1.97
CA GLY A 54 -12.48 -3.97 -2.65
C GLY A 54 -13.74 -4.16 -1.83
N ARG A 55 -14.89 -3.72 -2.36
CA ARG A 55 -16.19 -3.91 -1.71
C ARG A 55 -17.17 -4.58 -2.68
N CYS A 56 -18.00 -5.46 -2.12
CA CYS A 56 -19.21 -5.96 -2.79
C CYS A 56 -20.39 -5.65 -1.87
N SER A 57 -21.39 -4.93 -2.35
CA SER A 57 -22.55 -4.50 -1.54
C SER A 57 -22.14 -3.82 -0.21
N ASN A 58 -21.15 -2.94 -0.26
CA ASN A 58 -20.52 -2.27 0.90
C ASN A 58 -19.77 -3.18 1.89
N ILE A 59 -19.65 -4.48 1.61
CA ILE A 59 -18.91 -5.43 2.44
C ILE A 59 -17.48 -5.56 1.90
N PRO A 60 -16.45 -5.31 2.73
CA PRO A 60 -15.06 -5.55 2.35
C PRO A 60 -14.84 -7.00 1.92
N GLN A 61 -14.26 -7.16 0.73
CA GLN A 61 -13.90 -8.46 0.19
C GLN A 61 -12.52 -8.87 0.70
N PRO A 62 -12.30 -10.18 0.96
CA PRO A 62 -10.98 -10.66 1.29
C PRO A 62 -10.03 -10.48 0.11
N PHE A 63 -8.77 -10.19 0.39
CA PHE A 63 -7.70 -10.32 -0.59
C PHE A 63 -7.64 -11.77 -1.10
N PRO A 64 -7.36 -11.98 -2.40
CA PRO A 64 -7.20 -13.32 -2.97
C PRO A 64 -6.16 -14.17 -2.21
N PRO A 65 -6.27 -15.51 -2.24
CA PRO A 65 -5.23 -16.37 -1.70
C PRO A 65 -3.90 -16.15 -2.43
N ARG A 66 -2.78 -16.37 -1.73
CA ARG A 66 -1.41 -16.21 -2.26
C ARG A 66 -1.10 -14.75 -2.67
N SER A 67 -1.61 -13.79 -1.91
CA SER A 67 -1.38 -12.36 -2.12
C SER A 67 -0.33 -11.84 -1.14
N ALA A 68 0.89 -12.38 -1.22
CA ALA A 68 2.01 -11.96 -0.37
C ALA A 68 3.08 -11.25 -1.21
N GLY A 69 3.64 -10.15 -0.70
CA GLY A 69 4.48 -9.27 -1.50
C GLY A 69 4.66 -7.88 -0.90
N PHE A 70 4.82 -6.87 -1.77
CA PHE A 70 5.25 -5.52 -1.38
C PHE A 70 4.29 -4.43 -1.87
N PHE A 71 4.03 -3.44 -1.02
CA PHE A 71 3.42 -2.18 -1.46
C PHE A 71 4.46 -1.30 -2.13
N TYR A 72 4.06 -0.60 -3.19
CA TYR A 72 4.94 0.32 -3.89
C TYR A 72 4.16 1.43 -4.60
N TYR A 73 4.80 2.58 -4.78
CA TYR A 73 4.32 3.67 -5.60
C TYR A 73 4.72 3.44 -7.06
N HIS A 74 3.76 3.57 -7.95
CA HIS A 74 3.91 3.44 -9.39
C HIS A 74 3.45 4.73 -10.06
N ARG A 75 4.25 5.22 -10.99
CA ARG A 75 3.90 6.28 -11.92
C ARG A 75 4.64 6.01 -13.23
N ASP A 76 3.92 6.03 -14.34
CA ASP A 76 4.58 5.93 -15.64
C ASP A 76 5.42 7.19 -15.89
N LEU A 77 6.56 7.03 -16.58
CA LEU A 77 7.51 8.13 -16.77
C LEU A 77 6.92 9.29 -17.59
N ASP A 78 6.01 8.97 -18.52
CA ASP A 78 5.37 9.93 -19.42
C ASP A 78 3.97 10.37 -18.91
N ALA A 79 3.53 9.84 -17.77
CA ALA A 79 2.23 10.12 -17.21
C ALA A 79 2.23 11.47 -16.47
N ALA A 80 1.06 12.12 -16.45
CA ALA A 80 0.90 13.35 -15.70
C ALA A 80 1.21 13.11 -14.21
N PRO A 81 1.72 14.11 -13.44
CA PRO A 81 2.07 13.91 -12.04
C PRO A 81 0.96 13.31 -11.17
N LEU A 82 -0.31 13.57 -11.52
CA LEU A 82 -1.50 13.09 -10.84
C LEU A 82 -1.89 11.64 -11.17
N GLU A 83 -1.26 11.00 -12.16
CA GLU A 83 -1.57 9.63 -12.61
C GLU A 83 -0.81 8.55 -11.82
N GLY A 84 -0.10 8.94 -10.76
CA GLY A 84 0.52 8.00 -9.83
C GLY A 84 -0.50 7.14 -9.07
N SER A 85 -0.06 5.99 -8.59
CA SER A 85 -0.87 5.10 -7.76
C SER A 85 -0.01 4.29 -6.79
N ILE A 86 -0.57 3.95 -5.63
CA ILE A 86 0.00 2.91 -4.77
C ILE A 86 -0.57 1.58 -5.22
N ARG A 87 0.29 0.60 -5.46
CA ARG A 87 -0.06 -0.75 -5.92
C ARG A 87 0.56 -1.79 -4.99
N PHE A 88 0.19 -3.05 -5.20
CA PHE A 88 0.74 -4.19 -4.48
C PHE A 88 1.30 -5.21 -5.45
N ARG A 89 2.60 -5.50 -5.33
CA ARG A 89 3.33 -6.48 -6.15
C ARG A 89 3.40 -7.80 -5.40
N VAL A 90 2.76 -8.85 -5.93
CA VAL A 90 2.82 -10.22 -5.41
C VAL A 90 4.15 -10.86 -5.83
N THR A 91 4.88 -11.44 -4.87
CA THR A 91 6.19 -12.06 -5.07
C THR A 91 6.25 -13.47 -4.46
N SER A 92 7.20 -14.29 -4.93
CA SER A 92 7.41 -15.66 -4.43
C SER A 92 7.93 -15.72 -2.99
N ASP A 93 8.65 -14.69 -2.57
CA ASP A 93 9.34 -14.59 -1.29
C ASP A 93 9.52 -13.12 -0.88
N ASN A 94 10.15 -12.91 0.27
CA ASN A 94 10.47 -11.60 0.82
C ASN A 94 11.79 -11.02 0.30
N ALA A 95 12.43 -11.58 -0.72
CA ALA A 95 13.65 -11.01 -1.26
C ALA A 95 13.32 -9.80 -2.16
N PRO A 96 13.96 -8.62 -1.96
CA PRO A 96 13.76 -7.46 -2.85
C PRO A 96 14.01 -7.78 -4.33
N SER A 97 14.95 -8.69 -4.63
CA SER A 97 15.23 -9.16 -5.99
C SER A 97 14.04 -9.86 -6.67
N SER A 98 13.09 -10.38 -5.90
CA SER A 98 11.89 -11.03 -6.43
C SER A 98 10.83 -10.04 -6.90
N PHE A 99 10.96 -8.75 -6.58
CA PHE A 99 10.00 -7.71 -6.97
C PHE A 99 9.81 -7.62 -8.48
N ASN A 100 10.91 -7.56 -9.26
CA ASN A 100 10.86 -7.45 -10.73
C ASN A 100 10.29 -8.70 -11.42
N ARG A 101 10.27 -9.85 -10.74
CA ARG A 101 9.68 -11.11 -11.24
C ARG A 101 8.23 -11.30 -10.77
N GLY A 102 7.78 -10.45 -9.86
CA GLY A 102 6.42 -10.46 -9.35
C GLY A 102 5.40 -9.92 -10.34
N HIS A 103 4.13 -9.98 -9.97
CA HIS A 103 3.02 -9.41 -10.75
C HIS A 103 2.16 -8.53 -9.84
N ASP A 104 1.46 -7.57 -10.43
CA ASP A 104 0.55 -6.74 -9.64
C ASP A 104 -0.64 -7.58 -9.17
N LEU A 105 -1.04 -7.38 -7.92
CA LEU A 105 -2.31 -7.89 -7.42
C LEU A 105 -3.43 -7.33 -8.31
N LEU A 106 -4.29 -8.20 -8.83
CA LEU A 106 -5.35 -7.82 -9.74
C LEU A 106 -6.72 -7.77 -9.05
N LEU A 107 -7.56 -6.83 -9.47
CA LEU A 107 -8.99 -6.85 -9.22
C LEU A 107 -9.68 -7.90 -10.10
N PRO A 108 -10.94 -8.29 -9.82
CA PRO A 108 -11.70 -9.21 -10.68
C PRO A 108 -11.86 -8.73 -12.13
N SER A 109 -11.73 -7.41 -12.36
CA SER A 109 -11.71 -6.82 -13.70
C SER A 109 -10.43 -7.08 -14.50
N GLY A 110 -9.40 -7.67 -13.89
CA GLY A 110 -8.07 -7.86 -14.49
C GLY A 110 -7.16 -6.63 -14.41
N LEU A 111 -7.65 -5.50 -13.88
CA LEU A 111 -6.83 -4.31 -13.65
C LEU A 111 -6.01 -4.44 -12.36
N PRO A 112 -4.82 -3.81 -12.28
CA PRO A 112 -4.08 -3.72 -11.02
C PRO A 112 -4.93 -3.12 -9.90
N TRP A 113 -4.87 -3.75 -8.73
CA TRP A 113 -5.33 -3.17 -7.49
C TRP A 113 -4.48 -1.93 -7.20
N GLN A 114 -5.15 -0.80 -6.95
CA GLN A 114 -4.48 0.47 -6.80
C GLN A 114 -5.25 1.43 -5.91
N ILE A 115 -4.52 2.34 -5.27
CA ILE A 115 -5.02 3.56 -4.65
C ILE A 115 -4.43 4.71 -5.45
N ILE A 116 -5.27 5.37 -6.24
CA ILE A 116 -4.82 6.44 -7.15
C ILE A 116 -4.41 7.69 -6.36
N LEU A 117 -3.43 8.44 -6.86
CA LEU A 117 -2.88 9.60 -6.17
C LEU A 117 -3.92 10.67 -5.81
N PRO A 118 -4.96 10.96 -6.63
CA PRO A 118 -6.03 11.87 -6.22
C PRO A 118 -6.77 11.40 -4.97
N GLN A 119 -6.99 10.09 -4.83
CA GLN A 119 -7.58 9.50 -3.63
C GLN A 119 -6.65 9.69 -2.43
N VAL A 120 -5.35 9.44 -2.62
CA VAL A 120 -4.34 9.64 -1.57
C VAL A 120 -4.30 11.10 -1.11
N ALA A 121 -4.36 12.04 -2.04
CA ALA A 121 -4.31 13.48 -1.78
C ALA A 121 -5.55 14.02 -1.03
N CYS A 122 -6.74 13.50 -1.34
CA CYS A 122 -8.00 14.09 -0.86
C CYS A 122 -8.63 13.34 0.32
N GLU A 123 -8.51 12.01 0.40
CA GLU A 123 -9.22 11.24 1.41
C GLU A 123 -8.51 11.21 2.77
N LYS A 124 -9.26 11.43 3.86
CA LYS A 124 -8.72 11.39 5.23
C LYS A 124 -8.16 10.00 5.60
N SER A 125 -8.78 8.93 5.11
CA SER A 125 -8.32 7.54 5.27
C SER A 125 -6.91 7.32 4.71
N CYS A 126 -6.52 8.08 3.70
CA CYS A 126 -5.23 7.98 3.04
C CYS A 126 -4.18 8.95 3.60
N ALA A 127 -4.49 9.73 4.64
CA ALA A 127 -3.56 10.73 5.20
C ALA A 127 -2.18 10.13 5.49
N ARG A 128 -2.13 8.89 6.01
CA ARG A 128 -0.87 8.23 6.33
C ARG A 128 -0.05 7.77 5.14
N LEU A 129 -0.70 7.41 4.03
CA LEU A 129 -0.01 7.14 2.77
C LEU A 129 0.52 8.43 2.15
N ARG A 130 -0.28 9.51 2.23
CA ARG A 130 0.10 10.83 1.75
C ARG A 130 1.34 11.35 2.47
N ASP A 131 1.35 11.29 3.80
CA ASP A 131 2.48 11.76 4.60
C ASP A 131 3.76 10.99 4.26
N GLN A 132 3.66 9.66 4.09
CA GLN A 132 4.80 8.84 3.67
C GLN A 132 5.34 9.26 2.30
N LEU A 133 4.46 9.44 1.30
CA LEU A 133 4.91 9.83 -0.04
C LEU A 133 5.55 11.23 -0.03
N LEU A 134 5.00 12.18 0.75
CA LEU A 134 5.57 13.51 0.93
C LEU A 134 6.95 13.47 1.60
N GLU A 135 7.10 12.66 2.65
CA GLU A 135 8.39 12.45 3.32
C GLU A 135 9.42 11.88 2.34
N GLU A 136 9.07 10.84 1.58
CA GLU A 136 9.99 10.23 0.62
C GLU A 136 10.36 11.16 -0.55
N SER A 137 9.43 12.01 -0.99
CA SER A 137 9.70 13.01 -2.02
C SER A 137 10.66 14.11 -1.58
N SER A 138 10.52 14.56 -0.32
CA SER A 138 11.42 15.54 0.28
C SER A 138 12.86 15.03 0.39
N HIS A 139 13.04 13.70 0.46
CA HIS A 139 14.35 13.05 0.52
C HIS A 139 14.85 12.56 -0.85
N GLY A 140 14.17 12.91 -1.95
CA GLY A 140 14.53 12.47 -3.30
C GLY A 140 14.39 10.97 -3.55
N LYS A 141 13.67 10.26 -2.68
CA LYS A 141 13.41 8.82 -2.83
C LYS A 141 12.25 8.60 -3.79
N THR A 142 11.13 9.28 -3.57
CA THR A 142 9.95 9.13 -4.42
C THR A 142 9.80 10.36 -5.30
N ALA A 143 9.77 10.17 -6.62
CA ALA A 143 9.55 11.28 -7.54
C ALA A 143 8.08 11.73 -7.49
N LEU A 144 7.63 12.42 -6.44
CA LEU A 144 6.44 13.26 -6.54
C LEU A 144 6.89 14.56 -7.23
N ALA A 145 6.59 14.71 -8.51
CA ALA A 145 6.78 15.99 -9.18
C ALA A 145 5.65 16.90 -8.67
N VAL A 146 5.95 17.75 -7.70
CA VAL A 146 5.09 18.88 -7.39
C VAL A 146 5.50 19.96 -8.39
N SER A 147 4.63 20.18 -9.39
CA SER A 147 4.74 21.30 -10.32
C SER A 147 4.51 22.63 -9.63
#